data_AF-I3Z642-F1
#
_entry.id   AF-I3Z642-F1
#
_cell.length_a   1.000
_cell.length_b   1.000
_cell.length_c   1.000
_cell.angle_alpha   90.00
_cell.angle_beta   90.00
_cell.angle_gamma   90.00
#
_symmetry.space_group_name_H-M   'P 1'
#
loop_
_entity.id
_entity.type
_entity.pdbx_description
1 polymer ?
#
loop_
_entity_poly.entity_id
_entity_poly.type
_entity_poly.pdbx_seq_one_letter_code
_entity_poly.pdbx_strand_id
1 'polypeptide(L)'
;MDVFEILTELDRREEQIEIKLKKIIEANLNPFPGDRIHKAKLLLKLIYEFKKHIQADEFILAGMKLRDLEIEGLMILPESK
;
A
#
# COMPACT_ATOMS: atom_id res chain seq x y z
N MET A 1 13.58 11.62 -1.09
CA MET A 1 12.74 10.97 -2.11
C MET A 1 11.66 11.95 -2.49
N ASP A 2 11.51 12.24 -3.78
CA ASP A 2 10.49 13.16 -4.32
C ASP A 2 9.09 12.49 -4.30
N VAL A 3 8.01 13.28 -4.33
CA VAL A 3 6.62 12.81 -4.45
C VAL A 3 6.46 11.89 -5.66
N PHE A 4 7.13 12.20 -6.78
CA PHE A 4 7.09 11.35 -7.97
C PHE A 4 7.74 9.98 -7.75
N GLU A 5 8.84 9.92 -6.99
CA GLU A 5 9.51 8.67 -6.64
C GLU A 5 8.64 7.84 -5.68
N ILE A 6 7.98 8.49 -4.70
CA ILE A 6 7.02 7.85 -3.80
C ILE A 6 5.86 7.25 -4.61
N LEU A 7 5.25 8.02 -5.52
CA LEU A 7 4.15 7.55 -6.36
C LEU A 7 4.55 6.35 -7.20
N THR A 8 5.73 6.40 -7.81
CA THR A 8 6.26 5.30 -8.63
C THR A 8 6.46 4.03 -7.81
N GLU A 9 7.03 4.14 -6.60
CA GLU A 9 7.19 2.99 -5.72
C GLU A 9 5.82 2.46 -5.24
N LEU A 10 4.87 3.34 -4.95
CA LEU A 10 3.51 2.95 -4.57
C LEU A 10 2.76 2.24 -5.70
N ASP A 11 2.89 2.67 -6.95
CA ASP A 11 2.36 1.96 -8.13
C ASP A 11 2.92 0.54 -8.20
N ARG A 12 4.25 0.40 -8.05
CA ARG A 12 4.92 -0.90 -8.04
C ARG A 12 4.45 -1.81 -6.91
N ARG A 13 4.22 -1.25 -5.71
CA ARG A 13 3.72 -2.00 -4.55
C ARG A 13 2.26 -2.41 -4.72
N GLU A 14 1.42 -1.54 -5.26
CA GLU A 14 0.03 -1.81 -5.57
C GLU A 14 -0.09 -3.04 -6.48
N GLU A 15 0.61 -3.03 -7.63
CA GLU A 15 0.62 -4.16 -8.57
C GLU A 15 1.07 -5.47 -7.90
N GLN A 16 2.12 -5.43 -7.09
CA GLN A 16 2.61 -6.61 -6.36
C GLN A 16 1.59 -7.16 -5.37
N ILE A 17 0.88 -6.28 -4.66
CA ILE A 17 -0.15 -6.67 -3.70
C ILE A 17 -1.34 -7.29 -4.43
N GLU A 18 -1.79 -6.68 -5.53
CA GLU A 18 -2.89 -7.21 -6.34
C GLU A 18 -2.59 -8.59 -6.91
N ILE A 19 -1.39 -8.78 -7.49
CA ILE A 19 -0.94 -10.08 -8.01
C ILE A 19 -0.92 -11.13 -6.89
N LYS A 20 -0.40 -10.80 -5.71
CA LYS A 20 -0.35 -11.74 -4.58
C LYS A 20 -1.74 -12.05 -4.05
N LEU A 21 -2.61 -11.05 -3.95
CA LEU A 21 -3.98 -11.21 -3.48
C LEU A 21 -4.77 -12.13 -4.43
N LYS A 22 -4.66 -11.89 -5.74
CA LYS A 22 -5.27 -12.75 -6.77
C LYS A 22 -4.82 -14.20 -6.62
N LYS A 23 -3.50 -14.44 -6.51
CA LYS A 23 -2.95 -15.79 -6.30
C LYS A 23 -3.46 -16.45 -5.03
N ILE A 24 -3.61 -15.70 -3.93
CA ILE A 24 -4.14 -16.22 -2.67
C ILE A 24 -5.60 -16.68 -2.82
N ILE A 25 -6.42 -15.87 -3.50
CA ILE A 25 -7.83 -16.16 -3.74
C ILE A 25 -7.95 -17.39 -4.67
N GLU A 26 -7.19 -17.42 -5.76
CA GLU A 26 -7.19 -18.53 -6.73
C GLU A 26 -6.68 -19.85 -6.13
N ALA A 27 -5.69 -19.79 -5.23
CA ALA A 27 -5.15 -20.97 -4.56
C ALA A 27 -6.13 -21.63 -3.60
N ASN A 28 -7.22 -20.94 -3.22
CA ASN A 28 -8.28 -21.45 -2.33
C ASN A 28 -7.71 -22.21 -1.10
N LEU A 29 -6.76 -21.58 -0.42
CA LEU A 29 -5.98 -22.21 0.65
C LEU A 29 -6.87 -22.67 1.82
N ASN A 30 -6.52 -23.80 2.41
CA ASN A 30 -7.14 -24.33 3.62
C ASN A 30 -6.06 -24.53 4.71
N PRO A 31 -6.11 -23.80 5.85
CA PRO A 31 -7.16 -22.87 6.27
C PRO A 31 -7.24 -21.60 5.41
N PHE A 32 -8.44 -21.00 5.34
CA PHE A 32 -8.68 -19.78 4.56
C PHE A 32 -7.87 -18.60 5.11
N PRO A 33 -7.07 -17.90 4.29
CA PRO A 33 -6.11 -16.90 4.74
C PRO A 33 -6.75 -15.51 4.88
N GLY A 34 -7.80 -15.40 5.70
CA GLY A 34 -8.58 -14.17 5.89
C GLY A 34 -7.74 -12.95 6.28
N ASP A 35 -6.83 -13.10 7.24
CA ASP A 35 -5.98 -12.00 7.72
C ASP A 35 -5.05 -11.46 6.62
N ARG A 36 -4.51 -12.34 5.77
CA ARG A 36 -3.65 -11.93 4.65
C ARG A 36 -4.43 -11.14 3.61
N ILE A 37 -5.65 -11.58 3.31
CA ILE A 37 -6.56 -10.88 2.40
C ILE A 37 -6.96 -9.52 2.98
N HIS A 38 -7.30 -9.47 4.26
CA HIS A 38 -7.65 -8.23 4.94
C HIS A 38 -6.48 -7.23 4.90
N LYS A 39 -5.28 -7.68 5.26
CA LYS A 39 -4.08 -6.84 5.21
C LYS A 39 -3.79 -6.32 3.80
N ALA A 40 -3.90 -7.17 2.78
CA ALA A 40 -3.73 -6.74 1.39
C ALA A 40 -4.73 -5.64 0.99
N LYS A 41 -6.01 -5.79 1.35
CA LYS A 41 -7.05 -4.79 1.08
C LYS A 41 -6.80 -3.47 1.83
N LEU A 42 -6.35 -3.55 3.08
CA LEU A 42 -6.00 -2.38 3.87
C LEU A 42 -4.86 -1.60 3.22
N LEU A 43 -3.79 -2.28 2.82
CA LEU A 43 -2.66 -1.65 2.13
C LEU A 43 -3.11 -0.99 0.83
N LEU A 44 -3.89 -1.67 -0.03
CA LEU A 44 -4.43 -1.08 -1.26
C LEU A 44 -5.27 0.17 -1.00
N LYS A 45 -6.11 0.14 0.05
CA LYS A 45 -6.91 1.30 0.44
C LYS A 45 -6.02 2.49 0.83
N LEU A 46 -4.99 2.27 1.64
CA LEU A 46 -4.08 3.32 2.08
C LEU A 46 -3.27 3.91 0.90
N ILE A 47 -2.84 3.07 -0.05
CA ILE A 47 -2.18 3.52 -1.30
C ILE A 47 -3.13 4.42 -2.09
N TYR A 48 -4.38 4.00 -2.27
CA TYR A 48 -5.40 4.79 -2.95
C TYR A 48 -5.64 6.15 -2.27
N GLU A 49 -5.81 6.15 -0.94
CA GLU A 49 -6.02 7.38 -0.17
C GLU A 49 -4.81 8.32 -0.29
N PHE A 50 -3.58 7.80 -0.24
CA PHE A 50 -2.37 8.60 -0.48
C PHE A 50 -2.41 9.29 -1.85
N LYS A 51 -2.62 8.52 -2.92
CA LYS A 51 -2.64 9.05 -4.30
C LYS A 51 -3.74 10.08 -4.48
N LYS A 52 -4.92 9.83 -3.92
CA LYS A 52 -6.05 10.76 -3.92
C LYS A 52 -5.70 12.09 -3.24
N HIS A 53 -5.06 12.05 -2.07
CA HIS A 53 -4.66 13.25 -1.36
C HIS A 53 -3.57 14.03 -2.10
N ILE A 54 -2.60 13.33 -2.73
CA ILE A 54 -1.61 13.99 -3.59
C ILE A 54 -2.28 14.70 -4.78
N GLN A 55 -3.24 14.06 -5.45
CA GLN A 55 -3.99 14.66 -6.56
C GLN A 55 -4.83 15.88 -6.15
N ALA A 56 -5.21 15.97 -4.88
CA ALA A 56 -5.98 17.08 -4.32
C ALA A 56 -5.11 18.16 -3.66
N ASP A 57 -3.78 18.08 -3.78
CA ASP A 57 -2.80 18.94 -3.09
C ASP A 57 -2.93 18.92 -1.54
N GLU A 58 -3.49 17.86 -0.98
CA GLU A 58 -3.70 17.66 0.46
C GLU A 58 -2.49 16.96 1.12
N PHE A 59 -1.30 17.57 1.02
CA PHE A 59 -0.03 16.93 1.39
C PHE A 59 0.06 16.44 2.84
N ILE A 60 -0.57 17.13 3.79
CA ILE A 60 -0.62 16.68 5.19
C ILE A 60 -1.37 15.36 5.32
N LEU A 61 -2.52 15.24 4.66
CA LEU A 61 -3.32 14.02 4.66
C LEU A 61 -2.59 12.90 3.91
N ALA A 62 -1.94 13.21 2.79
CA ALA A 62 -1.08 12.25 2.09
C ALA A 62 0.04 11.73 3.01
N GLY A 63 0.74 12.61 3.72
CA GLY A 63 1.77 12.22 4.68
C GLY A 63 1.25 11.32 5.81
N MET A 64 0.02 11.54 6.29
CA MET A 64 -0.62 10.65 7.26
C MET A 64 -0.83 9.25 6.68
N LYS A 65 -1.32 9.14 5.44
CA LYS A 65 -1.53 7.84 4.79
C LYS A 65 -0.22 7.11 4.51
N LEU A 66 0.84 7.85 4.19
CA LEU A 66 2.17 7.27 4.03
C LEU A 66 2.66 6.66 5.36
N ARG A 67 2.45 7.36 6.48
CA ARG A 67 2.78 6.84 7.81
C ARG A 67 1.92 5.62 8.19
N ASP A 68 0.64 5.63 7.84
CA ASP A 68 -0.24 4.47 8.07
C ASP A 68 0.27 3.23 7.31
N LEU A 69 0.76 3.40 6.07
CA LEU A 69 1.40 2.32 5.29
C LEU A 69 2.64 1.75 6.01
N GLU A 70 3.48 2.61 6.58
CA GLU A 70 4.66 2.20 7.33
C GLU A 70 4.29 1.42 8.61
N ILE A 71 3.26 1.86 9.33
CA ILE A 71 2.72 1.15 10.51
C ILE A 71 2.21 -0.24 10.13
N GLU A 72 1.56 -0.36 8.96
CA GLU A 72 1.11 -1.65 8.41
C GLU A 72 2.26 -2.51 7.83
N GLY A 73 3.50 -2.01 7.86
CA GLY A 73 4.71 -2.72 7.46
C GLY A 73 5.07 -2.60 5.98
N LEU A 74 4.50 -1.62 5.26
CA LEU A 74 4.88 -1.26 3.90
C LEU A 74 5.80 -0.03 3.92
N MET A 75 7.11 -0.27 4.08
CA MET A 75 8.13 0.79 4.08
C MET A 75 8.36 1.31 2.66
N ILE A 76 8.08 2.59 2.44
CA ILE A 76 8.26 3.29 1.16
C ILE A 76 9.49 4.20 1.20
N LEU A 77 9.75 4.82 2.35
CA LEU A 77 10.94 5.64 2.57
C LEU A 77 12.15 4.73 2.92
N PRO A 78 13.36 5.00 2.37
CA PRO A 78 14.57 4.37 2.89
C PRO A 78 14.77 4.80 4.35
N GLU A 79 15.14 3.86 5.22
CA GLU A 79 15.50 4.19 6.61
C GLU A 79 16.56 5.29 6.60
N SER A 80 16.25 6.42 7.25
CA SER A 80 17.23 7.48 7.47
C SER A 80 18.32 6.89 8.37
N LYS A 81 19.49 6.61 7.79
CA LYS A 81 20.69 6.23 8.54
C LYS A 81 21.24 7.41 9.33
#